data_AF-A0A6I6A8C0-F1
#
_entry.id   AF-A0A6I6A8C0-F1
#
_cell.length_a   1.000
_cell.length_b   1.000
_cell.length_c   1.000
_cell.angle_alpha   90.00
_cell.angle_beta   90.00
_cell.angle_gamma   90.00
#
_symmetry.space_group_name_H-M   'P 1'
#
loop_
_entity.id
_entity.type
_entity.pdbx_description
1 polymer ?
#
loop_
_entity_poly.entity_id
_entity_poly.type
_entity_poly.pdbx_seq_one_letter_code
_entity_poly.pdbx_strand_id
1 'polypeptide(L)'
;MNTDIVQRLRYKLQKRARKVNSAGYQTFHFALQRWWGFLHSNELLLGILEQLADLVPTAKEDAERIINGERLHGESEEEESSLAYWIIKLCIEPEDVKDREIYIAHSYSQSGNHNEALEIFKDMFVDPLYEYIDEQIDDQRAVLGLLRRYKHTCEWFQRNDLLDIYQKEVERGAQEGKKGRGEKQLALHLYEYLYNQGLSFSIEPTSVSGEADLIDSQNTDDPLIADIKLFDPSSSKNKSYIIKGFQQVYQYTLDFNEPFGYLVIFKTCEDGLAISAANQEQSTSFVTVNGKTIFIVIIDLYPHDKSASKRGKLKIHTISEDELVTQITEDQEALR
;
A
#
# COMPACT_ATOMS: atom_id res chain seq x y z
N MET A 1 -10.56 -11.60 19.26
CA MET A 1 -9.77 -10.40 19.63
C MET A 1 -8.78 -10.19 18.49
N ASN A 2 -9.19 -9.43 17.46
CA ASN A 2 -8.40 -9.29 16.24
C ASN A 2 -7.41 -8.14 16.48
N THR A 3 -6.21 -8.48 16.93
CA THR A 3 -5.15 -7.49 17.09
C THR A 3 -4.65 -7.12 15.70
N ASP A 4 -4.86 -5.86 15.31
CA ASP A 4 -4.42 -5.29 14.04
C ASP A 4 -2.98 -5.67 13.71
N ILE A 5 -2.76 -6.26 12.54
CA ILE A 5 -1.44 -6.63 12.07
C ILE A 5 -0.58 -5.37 11.94
N VAL A 6 -1.14 -4.28 11.40
CA VAL A 6 -0.43 -3.02 11.22
C VAL A 6 -0.20 -2.31 12.54
N GLN A 7 -1.18 -2.26 13.46
CA GLN A 7 -0.95 -1.69 14.80
C GLN A 7 0.16 -2.43 15.55
N ARG A 8 0.20 -3.77 15.45
CA ARG A 8 1.24 -4.59 16.04
C ARG A 8 2.59 -4.35 15.36
N LEU A 9 2.60 -4.14 14.05
CA LEU A 9 3.80 -3.80 13.28
C LEU A 9 4.36 -2.45 13.72
N ARG A 10 3.52 -1.40 13.79
CA ARG A 10 3.87 -0.06 14.26
C ARG A 10 4.45 -0.08 15.68
N TYR A 11 3.80 -0.81 16.60
CA TYR A 11 4.32 -1.00 17.95
C TYR A 11 5.71 -1.67 17.96
N LYS A 12 5.93 -2.68 17.11
CA LYS A 12 7.25 -3.35 16.98
C LYS A 12 8.29 -2.42 16.36
N LEU A 13 7.92 -1.64 15.35
CA LEU A 13 8.76 -0.64 14.70
C LEU A 13 9.24 0.39 15.73
N GLN A 14 8.31 1.08 16.40
CA GLN A 14 8.61 2.05 17.45
C GLN A 14 9.49 1.46 18.56
N LYS A 15 9.16 0.25 19.04
CA LYS A 15 9.96 -0.41 20.09
C LYS A 15 11.39 -0.71 19.63
N ARG A 16 11.61 -1.01 18.36
CA ARG A 16 12.94 -1.31 17.81
C ARG A 16 13.72 -0.05 17.49
N ALA A 17 13.08 0.98 16.92
CA ALA A 17 13.68 2.31 16.74
C ALA A 17 14.18 2.89 18.07
N ARG A 18 13.34 2.85 19.12
CA ARG A 18 13.75 3.25 20.50
C ARG A 18 14.97 2.49 21.03
N LYS A 19 15.16 1.23 20.64
CA LYS A 19 16.35 0.46 21.04
C LYS A 19 17.61 0.90 20.31
N VAL A 20 17.48 1.31 19.05
CA VAL A 20 18.59 1.93 18.29
C VAL A 20 18.93 3.28 18.90
N ASN A 21 17.93 4.12 19.17
CA ASN A 21 18.14 5.46 19.75
C ASN A 21 18.69 5.43 21.18
N SER A 22 18.37 4.41 21.97
CA SER A 22 18.94 4.24 23.32
C SER A 22 20.28 3.48 23.35
N ALA A 23 20.77 2.98 22.21
CA ALA A 23 22.05 2.30 22.16
C ALA A 23 23.21 3.30 22.26
N GLY A 24 24.18 3.00 23.13
CA GLY A 24 25.46 3.70 23.15
C GLY A 24 26.42 3.17 22.07
N TYR A 25 27.47 3.93 21.79
CA TYR A 25 28.46 3.68 20.72
C TYR A 25 28.83 2.19 20.55
N GLN A 26 29.26 1.53 21.64
CA GLN A 26 29.74 0.14 21.60
C GLN A 26 28.70 -0.90 21.11
N THR A 27 27.41 -0.56 21.20
CA THR A 27 26.30 -1.47 20.88
C THR A 27 25.45 -0.98 19.72
N PHE A 28 25.70 0.24 19.25
CA PHE A 28 24.84 0.90 18.27
C PHE A 28 24.82 0.17 16.95
N HIS A 29 25.98 -0.18 16.38
CA HIS A 29 26.08 -0.92 15.13
C HIS A 29 25.20 -2.19 15.13
N PHE A 30 25.30 -3.00 16.18
CA PHE A 30 24.50 -4.23 16.31
C PHE A 30 23.00 -3.95 16.50
N ALA A 31 22.64 -2.85 17.16
CA ALA A 31 21.25 -2.43 17.29
C ALA A 31 20.69 -2.01 15.91
N LEU A 32 21.47 -1.24 15.15
CA LEU A 32 21.14 -0.77 13.80
C LEU A 32 20.95 -1.95 12.84
N GLN A 33 21.90 -2.90 12.79
CA GLN A 33 21.79 -4.14 12.00
C GLN A 33 20.52 -4.95 12.34
N ARG A 34 20.18 -5.09 13.63
CA ARG A 34 18.98 -5.82 14.06
C ARG A 34 17.68 -5.10 13.72
N TRP A 35 17.70 -3.76 13.68
CA TRP A 35 16.55 -2.97 13.25
C TRP A 35 16.38 -3.08 11.74
N TRP A 36 17.45 -2.90 10.97
CA TRP A 36 17.46 -3.07 9.52
C TRP A 36 16.99 -4.45 9.07
N GLY A 37 17.53 -5.50 9.68
CA GLY A 37 17.10 -6.88 9.41
C GLY A 37 15.63 -7.12 9.76
N PHE A 38 15.06 -6.35 10.69
CA PHE A 38 13.62 -6.38 10.94
C PHE A 38 12.81 -5.68 9.85
N LEU A 39 13.26 -4.50 9.39
CA LEU A 39 12.59 -3.80 8.30
C LEU A 39 12.52 -4.70 7.06
N HIS A 40 13.62 -5.37 6.71
CA HIS A 40 13.68 -6.28 5.55
C HIS A 40 12.96 -7.62 5.76
N SER A 41 12.69 -8.02 7.01
CA SER A 41 11.97 -9.27 7.30
C SER A 41 10.45 -9.15 7.18
N ASN A 42 9.93 -7.94 6.96
CA ASN A 42 8.50 -7.69 6.87
C ASN A 42 8.17 -7.07 5.51
N GLU A 43 7.35 -7.75 4.73
CA GLU A 43 7.09 -7.37 3.34
C GLU A 43 6.44 -5.98 3.18
N LEU A 44 5.59 -5.56 4.14
CA LEU A 44 5.01 -4.21 4.15
C LEU A 44 6.09 -3.15 4.30
N LEU A 45 7.00 -3.35 5.27
CA LEU A 45 8.10 -2.41 5.49
C LEU A 45 9.09 -2.42 4.34
N LEU A 46 9.35 -3.61 3.76
CA LEU A 46 10.22 -3.73 2.60
C LEU A 46 9.68 -2.95 1.40
N GLY A 47 8.38 -3.01 1.12
CA GLY A 47 7.75 -2.22 0.07
C GLY A 47 7.95 -0.71 0.24
N ILE A 48 7.77 -0.21 1.46
CA ILE A 48 8.02 1.21 1.79
C ILE A 48 9.49 1.57 1.55
N LEU A 49 10.41 0.69 1.96
CA LEU A 49 11.85 0.91 1.76
C LEU A 49 12.24 0.90 0.28
N GLU A 50 11.63 0.05 -0.54
CA GLU A 50 11.86 -0.02 -1.98
C GLU A 50 11.34 1.24 -2.68
N GLN A 51 10.16 1.74 -2.30
CA GLN A 51 9.67 3.04 -2.78
C GLN A 51 10.65 4.16 -2.43
N LEU A 52 11.04 4.25 -1.15
CA LEU A 52 11.93 5.29 -0.66
C LEU A 52 13.32 5.26 -1.33
N ALA A 53 13.82 4.07 -1.68
CA ALA A 53 15.10 3.92 -2.35
C ALA A 53 15.15 4.60 -3.74
N ASP A 54 14.02 4.63 -4.42
CA ASP A 54 13.87 5.14 -5.79
C ASP A 54 13.21 6.53 -5.84
N LEU A 55 12.70 7.03 -4.70
CA LEU A 55 11.97 8.29 -4.59
C LEU A 55 12.84 9.49 -5.00
N VAL A 56 14.09 9.53 -4.54
CA VAL A 56 15.05 10.61 -4.84
C VAL A 56 16.25 10.04 -5.61
N PRO A 57 16.35 10.26 -6.93
CA PRO A 57 17.36 9.62 -7.77
C PRO A 57 18.82 9.88 -7.36
N THR A 58 19.11 11.05 -6.78
CA THR A 58 20.48 11.43 -6.37
C THR A 58 20.84 10.96 -4.97
N ALA A 59 19.87 10.51 -4.15
CA ALA A 59 20.10 10.23 -2.74
C ALA A 59 21.17 9.16 -2.50
N LYS A 60 21.27 8.16 -3.38
CA LYS A 60 22.34 7.16 -3.32
C LYS A 60 23.72 7.77 -3.55
N GLU A 61 23.88 8.57 -4.60
CA GLU A 61 25.16 9.21 -4.93
C GLU A 61 25.57 10.19 -3.81
N ASP A 62 24.61 10.92 -3.25
CA ASP A 62 24.86 11.82 -2.12
C ASP A 62 25.23 11.06 -0.84
N ALA A 63 24.61 9.91 -0.57
CA ALA A 63 25.00 9.06 0.55
C ALA A 63 26.44 8.54 0.40
N GLU A 64 26.84 8.13 -0.81
CA GLU A 64 28.21 7.72 -1.12
C GLU A 64 29.21 8.87 -0.91
N ARG A 65 28.86 10.10 -1.30
CA ARG A 65 29.67 11.31 -1.05
C ARG A 65 29.84 11.59 0.45
N ILE A 66 28.78 11.44 1.25
CA ILE A 66 28.85 11.59 2.71
C ILE A 66 29.78 10.56 3.35
N ILE A 67 29.71 9.30 2.91
CA ILE A 67 30.63 8.25 3.40
C ILE A 67 32.09 8.60 3.09
N ASN A 68 32.33 9.28 1.97
CA ASN A 68 33.64 9.78 1.58
C ASN A 68 34.05 11.10 2.27
N GLY A 69 33.23 11.59 3.22
CA GLY A 69 33.55 12.71 4.10
C GLY A 69 32.95 14.05 3.68
N GLU A 70 32.09 14.09 2.65
CA GLU A 70 31.30 15.29 2.36
C GLU A 70 30.21 15.51 3.42
N ARG A 71 29.76 16.76 3.56
CA ARG A 71 28.66 17.13 4.45
C ARG A 71 27.49 17.61 3.61
N LEU A 72 26.52 16.72 3.42
CA LEU A 72 25.29 17.01 2.68
C LEU A 72 24.08 16.83 3.61
N HIS A 73 22.96 17.45 3.25
CA HIS A 73 21.66 17.32 3.91
C HIS A 73 20.58 17.35 2.82
N GLY A 74 19.43 16.72 3.08
CA GLY A 74 18.26 16.86 2.21
C GLY A 74 17.69 18.27 2.28
N GLU A 75 17.17 18.78 1.16
CA GLU A 75 16.45 20.06 1.10
C GLU A 75 14.95 19.90 1.41
N SER A 76 14.43 18.68 1.37
CA SER A 76 13.07 18.29 1.77
C SER A 76 13.06 17.07 2.70
N GLU A 77 11.90 16.78 3.31
CA GLU A 77 11.71 15.62 4.19
C GLU A 77 11.88 14.29 3.42
N GLU A 78 11.46 14.24 2.16
CA GLU A 78 11.61 13.11 1.26
C GLU A 78 13.09 12.86 0.91
N GLU A 79 13.83 13.93 0.62
CA GLU A 79 15.28 13.86 0.38
C GLU A 79 16.02 13.41 1.63
N GLU A 80 15.68 13.93 2.80
CA GLU A 80 16.29 13.55 4.08
C GLU A 80 16.02 12.07 4.41
N SER A 81 14.78 11.61 4.24
CA SER A 81 14.40 10.22 4.46
C SER A 81 15.07 9.26 3.47
N SER A 82 15.16 9.65 2.20
CA SER A 82 15.85 8.87 1.15
C SER A 82 17.34 8.77 1.41
N LEU A 83 17.97 9.89 1.81
CA LEU A 83 19.38 9.93 2.19
C LEU A 83 19.65 9.07 3.43
N ALA A 84 18.78 9.16 4.43
CA ALA A 84 18.82 8.36 5.65
C ALA A 84 18.76 6.85 5.35
N TYR A 85 17.86 6.42 4.46
CA TYR A 85 17.81 5.05 3.96
C TYR A 85 19.16 4.58 3.40
N TRP A 86 19.73 5.33 2.46
CA TRP A 86 20.97 4.93 1.78
C TRP A 86 22.18 4.96 2.73
N ILE A 87 22.28 5.95 3.62
CA ILE A 87 23.33 6.02 4.64
C ILE A 87 23.26 4.78 5.55
N ILE A 88 22.09 4.46 6.09
CA ILE A 88 21.93 3.30 6.96
C ILE A 88 22.26 2.01 6.22
N LYS A 89 21.79 1.86 4.98
CA LYS A 89 22.09 0.70 4.13
C LYS A 89 23.59 0.52 3.96
N LEU A 90 24.31 1.57 3.55
CA LEU A 90 25.75 1.53 3.29
C LEU A 90 26.60 1.40 4.58
N CYS A 91 26.05 1.75 5.74
CA CYS A 91 26.68 1.45 7.04
C CYS A 91 26.58 -0.03 7.43
N ILE A 92 25.54 -0.73 6.96
CA ILE A 92 25.24 -2.11 7.32
C ILE A 92 25.78 -3.11 6.29
N GLU A 93 25.79 -2.72 5.01
CA GLU A 93 26.33 -3.54 3.94
C GLU A 93 27.82 -3.84 4.18
N PRO A 94 28.26 -5.08 3.91
CA PRO A 94 29.58 -5.54 4.30
C PRO A 94 30.66 -4.89 3.43
N GLU A 95 31.32 -3.88 3.98
CA GLU A 95 32.64 -3.42 3.55
C GLU A 95 33.60 -3.47 4.75
N ASP A 96 34.90 -3.52 4.48
CA ASP A 96 35.99 -3.73 5.46
C ASP A 96 36.10 -2.66 6.57
N VAL A 97 35.19 -1.69 6.62
CA VAL A 97 35.22 -0.54 7.54
C VAL A 97 34.16 -0.72 8.62
N LYS A 98 34.62 -1.05 9.83
CA LYS A 98 33.77 -1.06 11.03
C LYS A 98 33.46 0.39 11.46
N ASP A 99 32.32 0.57 12.12
CA ASP A 99 31.91 1.81 12.78
C ASP A 99 31.77 3.02 11.83
N ARG A 100 31.34 2.80 10.57
CA ARG A 100 31.09 3.88 9.58
C ARG A 100 30.16 4.95 10.11
N GLU A 101 29.10 4.52 10.78
CA GLU A 101 28.10 5.40 11.35
C GLU A 101 28.72 6.40 12.34
N ILE A 102 29.81 6.03 13.03
CA ILE A 102 30.51 6.92 13.96
C ILE A 102 31.44 7.89 13.24
N TYR A 103 32.09 7.44 12.17
CA TYR A 103 32.87 8.34 11.33
C TYR A 103 31.98 9.43 10.73
N ILE A 104 30.82 9.04 10.19
CA ILE A 104 29.80 9.96 9.69
C ILE A 104 29.31 10.86 10.83
N ALA A 105 28.94 10.29 11.98
CA ALA A 105 28.52 11.07 13.15
C ALA A 105 29.53 12.18 13.53
N HIS A 106 30.83 11.88 13.51
CA HIS A 106 31.87 12.86 13.79
C HIS A 106 32.10 13.87 12.67
N SER A 107 31.78 13.52 11.43
CA SER A 107 31.85 14.51 10.35
C SER A 107 30.80 15.60 10.57
N TYR A 108 29.64 15.31 11.18
CA TYR A 108 28.63 16.31 11.53
C TYR A 108 28.75 16.88 12.95
N SER A 109 29.43 16.19 13.87
CA SER A 109 29.63 16.64 15.24
C SER A 109 30.83 17.57 15.43
N GLN A 110 30.70 18.53 16.34
CA GLN A 110 31.83 19.28 16.89
C GLN A 110 32.41 18.61 18.16
N SER A 111 31.82 17.50 18.60
CA SER A 111 32.24 16.78 19.79
C SER A 111 33.26 15.69 19.47
N GLY A 112 34.24 15.53 20.35
CA GLY A 112 35.14 14.37 20.36
C GLY A 112 34.54 13.14 21.06
N ASN A 113 33.35 13.25 21.66
CA ASN A 113 32.68 12.17 22.36
C ASN A 113 31.81 11.35 21.38
N HIS A 114 32.12 10.06 21.24
CA HIS A 114 31.39 9.15 20.35
C HIS A 114 29.88 9.09 20.62
N ASN A 115 29.45 9.14 21.89
CA ASN A 115 28.01 9.08 22.19
C ASN A 115 27.30 10.38 21.78
N GLU A 116 27.94 11.54 22.00
CA GLU A 116 27.37 12.83 21.58
C GLU A 116 27.33 12.97 20.06
N ALA A 117 28.37 12.52 19.36
CA ALA A 117 28.36 12.44 17.91
C ALA A 117 27.24 11.52 17.42
N LEU A 118 27.07 10.36 18.06
CA LEU A 118 26.07 9.38 17.67
C LEU A 118 24.63 9.89 17.81
N GLU A 119 24.33 10.78 18.77
CA GLU A 119 23.01 11.43 18.82
C GLU A 119 22.73 12.21 17.53
N ILE A 120 23.73 12.89 16.95
CA ILE A 120 23.56 13.57 15.65
C ILE A 120 23.26 12.57 14.53
N PHE A 121 23.93 11.41 14.52
CA PHE A 121 23.62 10.37 13.53
C PHE A 121 22.20 9.83 13.67
N LYS A 122 21.71 9.67 14.91
CA LYS A 122 20.33 9.22 15.15
C LYS A 122 19.34 10.26 14.66
N ASP A 123 19.53 11.51 15.05
CA ASP A 123 18.65 12.62 14.68
C ASP A 123 18.62 12.83 13.16
N MET A 124 19.75 12.66 12.46
CA MET A 124 19.83 12.92 11.01
C MET A 124 19.44 11.73 10.13
N PHE A 125 19.56 10.49 10.62
CA PHE A 125 19.41 9.32 9.74
C PHE A 125 18.52 8.24 10.31
N VAL A 126 18.51 8.00 11.63
CA VAL A 126 17.63 6.98 12.21
C VAL A 126 16.21 7.49 12.33
N ASP A 127 16.03 8.69 12.84
CA ASP A 127 14.72 9.28 13.10
C ASP A 127 13.97 9.61 11.82
N PRO A 128 14.56 10.29 10.80
CA PRO A 128 13.85 10.57 9.55
C PRO A 128 13.37 9.29 8.84
N LEU A 129 14.22 8.26 8.75
CA LEU A 129 13.82 6.98 8.18
C LEU A 129 12.69 6.31 8.99
N TYR A 130 12.75 6.37 10.32
CA TYR A 130 11.68 5.83 11.16
C TYR A 130 10.36 6.59 10.99
N GLU A 131 10.42 7.92 10.99
CA GLU A 131 9.25 8.80 10.88
C GLU A 131 8.54 8.58 9.54
N TYR A 132 9.28 8.59 8.43
CA TYR A 132 8.74 8.30 7.10
C TYR A 132 8.02 6.95 7.05
N ILE A 133 8.64 5.88 7.58
CA ILE A 133 8.00 4.55 7.60
C ILE A 133 6.74 4.55 8.49
N ASP A 134 6.76 5.25 9.63
CA ASP A 134 5.62 5.32 10.55
C ASP A 134 4.44 6.10 9.95
N GLU A 135 4.72 7.15 9.19
CA GLU A 135 3.75 7.98 8.47
C GLU A 135 3.11 7.22 7.30
N GLN A 136 3.91 6.58 6.45
CA GLN A 136 3.41 5.73 5.36
C GLN A 136 2.47 4.61 5.86
N ILE A 137 2.76 4.05 7.04
CA ILE A 137 1.87 3.10 7.72
C ILE A 137 0.56 3.76 8.18
N ASP A 138 0.59 5.01 8.64
CA ASP A 138 -0.59 5.73 9.10
C ASP A 138 -1.50 6.13 7.94
N ASP A 139 -0.94 6.62 6.84
CA ASP A 139 -1.67 7.03 5.64
C ASP A 139 -2.42 5.85 5.01
N GLN A 140 -1.76 4.70 4.92
CA GLN A 140 -2.38 3.44 4.53
C GLN A 140 -3.64 3.14 5.39
N ARG A 141 -3.56 3.33 6.71
CA ARG A 141 -4.69 3.08 7.62
C ARG A 141 -5.78 4.13 7.48
N ALA A 142 -5.42 5.39 7.18
CA ALA A 142 -6.39 6.44 6.91
C ALA A 142 -7.24 6.10 5.69
N VAL A 143 -6.62 5.77 4.56
CA VAL A 143 -7.32 5.36 3.32
C VAL A 143 -8.18 4.12 3.56
N LEU A 144 -7.64 3.10 4.22
CA LEU A 144 -8.41 1.88 4.53
C LEU A 144 -9.60 2.18 5.46
N GLY A 145 -9.44 3.11 6.41
CA GLY A 145 -10.51 3.63 7.24
C GLY A 145 -11.62 4.28 6.42
N LEU A 146 -11.28 5.10 5.43
CA LEU A 146 -12.23 5.73 4.52
C LEU A 146 -13.00 4.69 3.69
N LEU A 147 -12.30 3.71 3.09
CA LEU A 147 -12.92 2.66 2.30
C LEU A 147 -13.87 1.78 3.13
N ARG A 148 -13.54 1.52 4.40
CA ARG A 148 -14.46 0.81 5.32
C ARG A 148 -15.68 1.63 5.68
N ARG A 149 -15.52 2.93 5.95
CA ARG A 149 -16.67 3.82 6.19
C ARG A 149 -17.56 3.84 4.96
N TYR A 150 -16.98 3.96 3.77
CA TYR A 150 -17.71 3.88 2.51
C TYR A 150 -18.46 2.55 2.34
N LYS A 151 -17.80 1.41 2.57
CA LYS A 151 -18.42 0.08 2.56
C LYS A 151 -19.66 0.04 3.47
N HIS A 152 -19.54 0.49 4.73
CA HIS A 152 -20.67 0.49 5.66
C HIS A 152 -21.79 1.43 5.19
N THR A 153 -21.44 2.61 4.68
CA THR A 153 -22.44 3.56 4.14
C THR A 153 -23.24 2.93 3.00
N CYS A 154 -22.54 2.28 2.07
CA CYS A 154 -23.16 1.55 0.95
C CYS A 154 -24.06 0.42 1.47
N GLU A 155 -23.54 -0.44 2.34
CA GLU A 155 -24.26 -1.65 2.78
C GLU A 155 -25.43 -1.36 3.71
N TRP A 156 -25.40 -0.27 4.47
CA TRP A 156 -26.43 0.02 5.47
C TRP A 156 -27.48 1.01 4.96
N PHE A 157 -27.06 2.02 4.21
CA PHE A 157 -27.93 3.16 3.89
C PHE A 157 -28.22 3.28 2.39
N GLN A 158 -27.24 3.02 1.54
CA GLN A 158 -27.34 3.33 0.11
C GLN A 158 -27.48 2.10 -0.80
N ARG A 159 -27.64 0.90 -0.22
CA ARG A 159 -27.63 -0.37 -0.97
C ARG A 159 -28.59 -0.33 -2.16
N ASN A 160 -29.85 0.00 -1.88
CA ASN A 160 -30.91 -0.04 -2.86
C ASN A 160 -30.71 1.04 -3.94
N ASP A 161 -30.29 2.23 -3.54
CA ASP A 161 -30.05 3.36 -4.45
C ASP A 161 -28.88 3.06 -5.40
N LEU A 162 -27.78 2.52 -4.88
CA LEU A 162 -26.62 2.12 -5.69
C LEU A 162 -26.94 0.98 -6.64
N LEU A 163 -27.74 0.00 -6.20
CA LEU A 163 -28.18 -1.09 -7.05
C LEU A 163 -29.10 -0.59 -8.18
N ASP A 164 -30.01 0.34 -7.89
CA ASP A 164 -30.89 0.97 -8.88
C ASP A 164 -30.09 1.80 -9.89
N ILE A 165 -29.12 2.59 -9.44
CA ILE A 165 -28.17 3.30 -10.31
C ILE A 165 -27.46 2.32 -11.24
N TYR A 166 -26.91 1.24 -10.68
CA TYR A 166 -26.21 0.22 -11.45
C TYR A 166 -27.13 -0.41 -12.52
N GLN A 167 -28.33 -0.84 -12.14
CA GLN A 167 -29.28 -1.50 -13.06
C GLN A 167 -29.70 -0.58 -14.21
N LYS A 168 -30.10 0.66 -13.90
CA LYS A 168 -30.49 1.66 -14.91
C LYS A 168 -29.38 1.94 -15.93
N GLU A 169 -28.14 1.97 -15.47
CA GLU A 169 -26.99 2.26 -16.33
C GLU A 169 -26.57 1.07 -17.18
N VAL A 170 -26.74 -0.15 -16.69
CA VAL A 170 -26.60 -1.37 -17.49
C VAL A 170 -27.66 -1.39 -18.60
N GLU A 171 -28.92 -1.10 -18.28
CA GLU A 171 -30.01 -1.05 -19.27
C GLU A 171 -29.76 0.02 -20.34
N ARG A 172 -29.39 1.24 -19.93
CA ARG A 172 -29.03 2.33 -20.85
C ARG A 172 -27.83 1.96 -21.72
N GLY A 173 -26.80 1.36 -21.13
CA GLY A 173 -25.62 0.89 -21.85
C GLY A 173 -25.98 -0.14 -22.92
N ALA A 174 -26.83 -1.10 -22.60
CA ALA A 174 -27.30 -2.11 -23.55
C ALA A 174 -28.04 -1.49 -24.74
N GLN A 175 -28.87 -0.45 -24.51
CA GLN A 175 -29.56 0.27 -25.58
C GLN A 175 -28.60 1.05 -26.50
N GLU A 176 -27.50 1.58 -25.95
CA GLU A 176 -26.48 2.32 -26.68
C GLU A 176 -25.36 1.43 -27.28
N GLY A 177 -25.40 0.12 -27.05
CA GLY A 177 -24.31 -0.80 -27.41
C GLY A 177 -23.02 -0.58 -26.62
N LYS A 178 -23.08 0.05 -25.44
CA LYS A 178 -21.95 0.34 -24.55
C LYS A 178 -21.95 -0.58 -23.33
N LYS A 179 -20.79 -1.15 -23.00
CA LYS A 179 -20.59 -1.98 -21.81
C LYS A 179 -19.93 -1.16 -20.68
N GLY A 180 -19.97 -1.68 -19.45
CA GLY A 180 -19.23 -1.10 -18.31
C GLY A 180 -19.84 0.15 -17.66
N ARG A 181 -20.97 0.69 -18.15
CA ARG A 181 -21.57 1.92 -17.60
C ARG A 181 -21.95 1.83 -16.13
N GLY A 182 -22.53 0.71 -15.69
CA GLY A 182 -22.91 0.51 -14.29
C GLY A 182 -21.71 0.52 -13.35
N GLU A 183 -20.64 -0.19 -13.69
CA GLU A 183 -19.38 -0.22 -12.93
C GLU A 183 -18.76 1.18 -12.84
N LYS A 184 -18.72 1.90 -13.96
CA LYS A 184 -18.26 3.30 -14.01
C LYS A 184 -19.02 4.24 -13.08
N GLN A 185 -20.34 4.05 -12.93
CA GLN A 185 -21.15 4.90 -12.05
C GLN A 185 -20.94 4.57 -10.57
N LEU A 186 -20.73 3.29 -10.24
CA LEU A 186 -20.34 2.89 -8.88
C LEU A 186 -18.94 3.41 -8.52
N ALA A 187 -18.01 3.42 -9.48
CA ALA A 187 -16.70 4.03 -9.32
C ALA A 187 -16.80 5.54 -9.06
N LEU A 188 -17.56 6.27 -9.88
CA LEU A 188 -17.78 7.72 -9.68
C LEU A 188 -18.39 8.04 -8.31
N HIS A 189 -19.29 7.21 -7.80
CA HIS A 189 -19.88 7.39 -6.47
C HIS A 189 -18.83 7.19 -5.35
N LEU A 190 -17.90 6.23 -5.50
CA LEU A 190 -16.77 6.09 -4.58
C LEU A 190 -15.86 7.33 -4.66
N TYR A 191 -15.55 7.79 -5.86
CA TYR A 191 -14.70 8.97 -6.07
C TYR A 191 -15.30 10.20 -5.42
N GLU A 192 -16.58 10.47 -5.65
CA GLU A 192 -17.30 11.57 -5.00
C GLU A 192 -17.22 11.46 -3.47
N TYR A 193 -17.38 10.25 -2.92
CA TYR A 193 -17.20 10.05 -1.49
C TYR A 193 -15.79 10.40 -1.03
N LEU A 194 -14.74 9.84 -1.64
CA LEU A 194 -13.35 10.07 -1.25
C LEU A 194 -12.97 11.55 -1.35
N TYR A 195 -13.39 12.23 -2.42
CA TYR A 195 -13.17 13.67 -2.60
C TYR A 195 -13.83 14.48 -1.48
N ASN A 196 -15.08 14.16 -1.13
CA ASN A 196 -15.79 14.80 -0.02
C ASN A 196 -15.18 14.49 1.36
N GLN A 197 -14.34 13.44 1.47
CA GLN A 197 -13.56 13.16 2.68
C GLN A 197 -12.21 13.90 2.71
N GLY A 198 -11.87 14.68 1.67
CA GLY A 198 -10.65 15.47 1.59
C GLY A 198 -9.47 14.75 0.94
N LEU A 199 -9.68 13.57 0.33
CA LEU A 199 -8.65 12.95 -0.50
C LEU A 199 -8.54 13.70 -1.83
N SER A 200 -7.32 14.08 -2.18
CA SER A 200 -6.99 14.58 -3.51
C SER A 200 -6.63 13.38 -4.37
N PHE A 201 -7.22 13.26 -5.56
CA PHE A 201 -6.83 12.27 -6.55
C PHE A 201 -7.20 12.74 -7.96
N SER A 202 -6.53 12.19 -8.97
CA SER A 202 -6.97 12.31 -10.38
C SER A 202 -7.76 11.09 -10.85
N ILE A 203 -8.59 11.29 -11.88
CA ILE A 203 -9.35 10.22 -12.54
C ILE A 203 -8.84 10.14 -13.97
N GLU A 204 -8.32 8.99 -14.38
CA GLU A 204 -7.87 8.83 -15.76
C GLU A 204 -9.06 8.83 -16.74
N PRO A 205 -8.96 9.58 -17.86
CA PRO A 205 -10.09 9.76 -18.76
C PRO A 205 -10.47 8.50 -19.55
N THR A 206 -9.59 7.50 -19.71
CA THR A 206 -9.91 6.18 -20.30
C THR A 206 -8.71 5.23 -20.27
N SER A 207 -8.87 4.02 -19.70
CA SER A 207 -7.92 2.94 -19.98
C SER A 207 -8.08 2.42 -21.42
N VAL A 208 -7.07 1.71 -21.94
CA VAL A 208 -7.08 1.10 -23.30
C VAL A 208 -8.29 0.16 -23.50
N SER A 209 -8.93 -0.31 -22.42
CA SER A 209 -10.18 -1.09 -22.40
C SER A 209 -11.47 -0.28 -22.35
N GLY A 210 -11.42 1.05 -22.18
CA GLY A 210 -12.60 1.91 -22.07
C GLY A 210 -13.23 1.98 -20.67
N GLU A 211 -12.59 1.41 -19.65
CA GLU A 211 -13.03 1.49 -18.25
C GLU A 211 -12.38 2.72 -17.57
N ALA A 212 -13.06 3.30 -16.57
CA ALA A 212 -12.57 4.46 -15.84
C ALA A 212 -11.90 3.95 -14.56
N ASP A 213 -10.60 3.73 -14.64
CA ASP A 213 -9.79 3.20 -13.55
C ASP A 213 -9.25 4.38 -12.70
N LEU A 214 -9.15 4.22 -11.38
CA LEU A 214 -8.56 5.25 -10.52
C LEU A 214 -7.05 5.13 -10.63
N ILE A 215 -6.45 6.09 -11.31
CA ILE A 215 -5.01 6.31 -11.30
C ILE A 215 -4.82 7.74 -10.83
N ASP A 216 -4.14 7.87 -9.71
CA ASP A 216 -3.83 9.19 -9.19
C ASP A 216 -2.77 9.89 -10.06
N SER A 217 -2.77 11.21 -9.90
CA SER A 217 -2.23 12.23 -10.75
C SER A 217 -0.74 12.08 -10.97
N GLN A 218 -0.29 12.46 -12.16
CA GLN A 218 1.13 12.66 -12.45
C GLN A 218 1.73 13.87 -11.68
N ASN A 219 1.01 14.49 -10.72
CA ASN A 219 1.37 15.78 -10.11
C ASN A 219 1.14 15.85 -8.58
N THR A 220 0.91 14.71 -7.90
CA THR A 220 0.87 14.63 -6.43
C THR A 220 1.96 13.67 -5.98
N ASP A 221 2.65 14.00 -4.88
CA ASP A 221 3.83 13.25 -4.43
C ASP A 221 3.48 11.83 -3.94
N ASP A 222 2.22 11.55 -3.57
CA ASP A 222 1.72 10.22 -3.14
C ASP A 222 0.42 9.80 -3.87
N PRO A 223 0.50 9.03 -4.98
CA PRO A 223 -0.66 8.61 -5.75
C PRO A 223 -1.53 7.51 -5.09
N LEU A 224 -2.84 7.73 -4.93
CA LEU A 224 -3.81 6.69 -4.55
C LEU A 224 -4.05 5.67 -5.69
N ILE A 225 -3.49 4.46 -5.55
CA ILE A 225 -3.72 3.36 -6.48
C ILE A 225 -4.95 2.54 -6.10
N ALA A 226 -6.05 2.65 -6.86
CA ALA A 226 -7.22 1.80 -6.63
C ALA A 226 -7.92 1.36 -7.91
N ASP A 227 -8.65 0.25 -7.82
CA ASP A 227 -9.46 -0.25 -8.93
C ASP A 227 -10.83 -0.71 -8.40
N ILE A 228 -11.85 -0.49 -9.22
CA ILE A 228 -13.22 -0.88 -8.90
C ILE A 228 -13.62 -2.00 -9.85
N LYS A 229 -14.07 -3.12 -9.27
CA LYS A 229 -14.62 -4.24 -10.05
C LYS A 229 -16.01 -4.62 -9.58
N LEU A 230 -16.81 -5.12 -10.51
CA LEU A 230 -18.07 -5.77 -10.21
C LEU A 230 -17.88 -7.28 -10.02
N PHE A 231 -18.62 -7.87 -9.07
CA PHE A 231 -18.79 -9.31 -8.96
C PHE A 231 -20.24 -9.75 -9.18
N ASP A 232 -20.46 -10.40 -10.31
CA ASP A 232 -21.67 -11.13 -10.66
C ASP A 232 -21.29 -12.35 -11.53
N PRO A 233 -21.23 -13.56 -10.94
CA PRO A 233 -20.78 -14.77 -11.62
C PRO A 233 -21.78 -15.28 -12.66
N SER A 234 -23.00 -14.73 -12.71
CA SER A 234 -23.96 -15.02 -13.79
C SER A 234 -23.63 -14.29 -15.09
N SER A 235 -22.71 -13.31 -15.02
CA SER A 235 -22.21 -12.52 -16.13
C SER A 235 -20.72 -12.82 -16.41
N SER A 236 -20.09 -12.02 -17.27
CA SER A 236 -18.63 -12.07 -17.47
C SER A 236 -17.82 -11.55 -16.28
N LYS A 237 -18.47 -10.96 -15.27
CA LYS A 237 -17.85 -10.32 -14.09
C LYS A 237 -17.67 -11.34 -12.96
N ASN A 238 -16.99 -12.44 -13.26
CA ASN A 238 -16.78 -13.61 -12.39
C ASN A 238 -15.40 -13.57 -11.68
N LYS A 239 -14.96 -14.68 -11.07
CA LYS A 239 -13.65 -14.77 -10.40
C LYS A 239 -12.49 -14.30 -11.26
N SER A 240 -12.42 -14.74 -12.52
CA SER A 240 -11.34 -14.37 -13.43
C SER A 240 -11.33 -12.88 -13.75
N TYR A 241 -12.49 -12.21 -13.69
CA TYR A 241 -12.57 -10.75 -13.81
C TYR A 241 -11.97 -10.03 -12.59
N ILE A 242 -12.23 -10.54 -11.39
CA ILE A 242 -11.65 -10.01 -10.15
C ILE A 242 -10.13 -10.20 -10.11
N ILE A 243 -9.64 -11.37 -10.51
CA ILE A 243 -8.19 -11.64 -10.58
C ILE A 243 -7.50 -10.66 -11.53
N LYS A 244 -8.10 -10.36 -12.69
CA LYS A 244 -7.58 -9.33 -13.61
C LYS A 244 -7.53 -7.94 -12.99
N GLY A 245 -8.56 -7.55 -12.22
CA GLY A 245 -8.53 -6.29 -11.48
C GLY A 245 -7.41 -6.24 -10.44
N PHE A 246 -7.16 -7.35 -9.74
CA PHE A 246 -6.02 -7.45 -8.83
C PHE A 246 -4.68 -7.25 -9.55
N GLN A 247 -4.48 -7.91 -10.70
CA GLN A 247 -3.28 -7.74 -11.51
C GLN A 247 -3.12 -6.30 -12.01
N GLN A 248 -4.24 -5.65 -12.38
CA GLN A 248 -4.26 -4.26 -12.81
C GLN A 248 -3.78 -3.33 -11.68
N VAL A 249 -4.32 -3.48 -10.47
CA VAL A 249 -3.84 -2.74 -9.28
C VAL A 249 -2.35 -3.01 -9.04
N TYR A 250 -1.92 -4.27 -9.11
CA TYR A 250 -0.51 -4.62 -8.94
C TYR A 250 0.39 -3.93 -9.97
N GLN A 251 -0.01 -3.92 -11.24
CA GLN A 251 0.75 -3.25 -12.28
C GLN A 251 0.86 -1.75 -12.00
N TYR A 252 -0.22 -1.09 -11.57
CA TYR A 252 -0.16 0.32 -11.18
C TYR A 252 0.76 0.56 -9.98
N THR A 253 0.79 -0.34 -8.99
CA THR A 253 1.77 -0.22 -7.88
C THR A 253 3.22 -0.34 -8.35
N LEU A 254 3.48 -1.00 -9.48
CA LEU A 254 4.80 -1.02 -10.11
C LEU A 254 5.05 0.25 -10.93
N ASP A 255 4.09 0.66 -11.75
CA ASP A 255 4.21 1.79 -12.67
C ASP A 255 4.43 3.12 -11.92
N PHE A 256 3.79 3.28 -10.76
CA PHE A 256 3.91 4.45 -9.89
C PHE A 256 4.85 4.26 -8.70
N ASN A 257 5.49 3.09 -8.60
CA ASN A 257 6.31 2.69 -7.46
C ASN A 257 5.64 2.74 -6.08
N GLU A 258 4.32 2.70 -6.02
CA GLU A 258 3.58 2.74 -4.76
C GLU A 258 3.63 1.41 -4.01
N PRO A 259 3.81 1.38 -2.68
CA PRO A 259 3.81 0.14 -1.89
C PRO A 259 2.40 -0.39 -1.64
N PHE A 260 1.36 0.44 -1.80
CA PHE A 260 -0.01 0.11 -1.46
C PHE A 260 -0.97 0.28 -2.65
N GLY A 261 -1.91 -0.66 -2.77
CA GLY A 261 -3.02 -0.59 -3.73
C GLY A 261 -4.34 -1.07 -3.14
N TYR A 262 -5.45 -0.69 -3.75
CA TYR A 262 -6.80 -0.99 -3.23
C TYR A 262 -7.73 -1.54 -4.32
N LEU A 263 -8.18 -2.78 -4.17
CA LEU A 263 -9.21 -3.37 -5.02
C LEU A 263 -10.58 -3.31 -4.31
N VAL A 264 -11.48 -2.47 -4.83
CA VAL A 264 -12.85 -2.34 -4.33
C VAL A 264 -13.80 -3.15 -5.20
N ILE A 265 -14.52 -4.09 -4.60
CA ILE A 265 -15.38 -5.03 -5.33
C ILE A 265 -16.84 -4.82 -4.93
N PHE A 266 -17.67 -4.37 -5.86
CA PHE A 266 -19.12 -4.34 -5.66
C PHE A 266 -19.73 -5.69 -6.02
N LYS A 267 -20.30 -6.38 -5.03
CA LYS A 267 -21.03 -7.63 -5.21
C LYS A 267 -22.53 -7.33 -5.38
N THR A 268 -23.09 -7.71 -6.52
CA THR A 268 -24.51 -7.45 -6.86
C THR A 268 -25.35 -8.72 -7.02
N CYS A 269 -24.82 -9.87 -6.61
CA CYS A 269 -25.45 -11.19 -6.75
C CYS A 269 -25.68 -11.89 -5.40
N GLU A 270 -26.51 -12.94 -5.39
CA GLU A 270 -26.80 -13.75 -4.18
C GLU A 270 -25.59 -14.58 -3.74
N ASP A 271 -24.81 -15.07 -4.71
CA ASP A 271 -23.61 -15.90 -4.51
C ASP A 271 -22.56 -15.16 -3.68
N GLY A 272 -21.98 -15.81 -2.66
CA GLY A 272 -20.90 -15.26 -1.87
C GLY A 272 -19.59 -15.13 -2.66
N LEU A 273 -18.79 -14.13 -2.34
CA LEU A 273 -17.39 -14.00 -2.74
C LEU A 273 -16.53 -14.04 -1.49
N ALA A 274 -15.51 -14.89 -1.47
CA ALA A 274 -14.56 -14.97 -0.37
C ALA A 274 -13.14 -14.84 -0.93
N ILE A 275 -12.34 -13.97 -0.32
CA ILE A 275 -10.90 -13.94 -0.55
C ILE A 275 -10.26 -14.77 0.55
N SER A 276 -9.63 -15.87 0.18
CA SER A 276 -8.86 -16.71 1.10
C SER A 276 -7.41 -16.23 1.10
N ALA A 277 -7.20 -14.98 1.49
CA ALA A 277 -5.86 -14.44 1.73
C ALA A 277 -5.34 -14.88 3.10
N ALA A 278 -4.03 -15.05 3.24
CA ALA A 278 -3.40 -15.39 4.51
C ALA A 278 -3.54 -14.25 5.55
N ASN A 279 -3.71 -13.01 5.09
CA ASN A 279 -3.63 -11.82 5.95
C ASN A 279 -4.92 -10.98 5.96
N GLN A 280 -5.22 -10.43 7.13
CA GLN A 280 -6.33 -9.50 7.35
C GLN A 280 -5.92 -8.36 8.29
N GLU A 281 -6.29 -7.14 7.93
CA GLU A 281 -6.23 -5.96 8.79
C GLU A 281 -7.66 -5.53 9.11
N GLN A 282 -8.04 -5.29 10.38
CA GLN A 282 -9.44 -5.10 10.86
C GLN A 282 -10.55 -5.62 9.93
N SER A 283 -10.53 -6.90 9.55
CA SER A 283 -11.47 -7.61 8.63
C SER A 283 -11.37 -7.35 7.11
N THR A 284 -10.50 -6.45 6.67
CA THR A 284 -10.15 -6.30 5.24
C THR A 284 -9.05 -7.29 4.90
N SER A 285 -9.26 -8.09 3.86
CA SER A 285 -8.24 -9.02 3.35
C SER A 285 -7.20 -8.26 2.55
N PHE A 286 -5.94 -8.68 2.61
CA PHE A 286 -4.88 -8.13 1.77
C PHE A 286 -3.91 -9.23 1.35
N VAL A 287 -3.23 -9.00 0.23
CA VAL A 287 -2.19 -9.86 -0.32
C VAL A 287 -0.95 -9.02 -0.56
N THR A 288 0.22 -9.56 -0.25
CA THR A 288 1.51 -8.89 -0.48
C THR A 288 2.31 -9.70 -1.50
N VAL A 289 2.81 -9.04 -2.53
CA VAL A 289 3.60 -9.65 -3.62
C VAL A 289 4.75 -8.73 -3.95
N ASN A 290 5.99 -9.20 -3.80
CA ASN A 290 7.21 -8.43 -4.11
C ASN A 290 7.18 -7.02 -3.51
N GLY A 291 6.96 -6.91 -2.19
CA GLY A 291 6.89 -5.62 -1.49
C GLY A 291 5.59 -4.83 -1.70
N LYS A 292 4.78 -5.14 -2.72
CA LYS A 292 3.52 -4.43 -3.00
C LYS A 292 2.35 -5.08 -2.26
N THR A 293 1.58 -4.29 -1.53
CA THR A 293 0.43 -4.77 -0.75
C THR A 293 -0.89 -4.25 -1.31
N ILE A 294 -1.78 -5.17 -1.66
CA ILE A 294 -3.09 -4.85 -2.21
C ILE A 294 -4.20 -5.23 -1.22
N PHE A 295 -4.94 -4.23 -0.76
CA PHE A 295 -6.10 -4.40 0.09
C PHE A 295 -7.35 -4.66 -0.74
N ILE A 296 -8.16 -5.64 -0.33
CA ILE A 296 -9.37 -6.05 -1.06
C ILE A 296 -10.60 -5.76 -0.21
N VAL A 297 -11.43 -4.82 -0.67
CA VAL A 297 -12.65 -4.36 0.00
C VAL A 297 -13.87 -4.81 -0.79
N ILE A 298 -14.61 -5.79 -0.26
CA ILE A 298 -15.86 -6.25 -0.87
C ILE A 298 -17.03 -5.45 -0.29
N ILE A 299 -17.89 -4.88 -1.14
CA ILE A 299 -19.11 -4.15 -0.80
C ILE A 299 -20.33 -4.93 -1.31
N ASP A 300 -21.16 -5.43 -0.39
CA ASP A 300 -22.34 -6.24 -0.75
C ASP A 300 -23.60 -5.39 -0.98
N LEU A 301 -23.91 -5.18 -2.26
CA LEU A 301 -25.10 -4.46 -2.71
C LEU A 301 -26.31 -5.38 -2.91
N TYR A 302 -26.17 -6.72 -2.81
CA TYR A 302 -27.30 -7.61 -3.07
C TYR A 302 -28.40 -7.47 -1.99
N PRO A 303 -29.67 -7.21 -2.37
CA PRO A 303 -30.77 -7.05 -1.45
C PRO A 303 -31.18 -8.45 -0.98
N HIS A 304 -30.66 -8.79 0.18
CA HIS A 304 -30.80 -10.06 0.85
C HIS A 304 -32.23 -10.22 1.44
N ASP A 305 -33.26 -10.18 0.60
CA ASP A 305 -34.67 -10.01 1.03
C ASP A 305 -35.29 -11.26 1.67
N LYS A 306 -34.82 -12.45 1.28
CA LYS A 306 -35.26 -13.71 1.90
C LYS A 306 -34.64 -13.82 3.30
N SER A 307 -35.36 -14.36 4.29
CA SER A 307 -34.74 -14.66 5.60
C SER A 307 -33.61 -15.69 5.46
N ALA A 308 -32.62 -15.66 6.35
CA ALA A 308 -31.48 -16.61 6.31
C ALA A 308 -31.94 -18.09 6.26
N SER A 309 -33.03 -18.43 6.95
CA SER A 309 -33.66 -19.76 6.94
C SER A 309 -34.29 -20.18 5.60
N LYS A 310 -34.54 -19.23 4.69
CA LYS A 310 -35.19 -19.45 3.39
C LYS A 310 -34.23 -19.36 2.19
N ARG A 311 -32.96 -18.99 2.40
CA ARG A 311 -31.96 -18.79 1.31
C ARG A 311 -31.28 -20.08 0.81
N GLY A 312 -31.59 -21.23 1.40
CA GLY A 312 -30.94 -22.48 1.00
C GLY A 312 -29.43 -22.48 1.32
N LYS A 313 -28.67 -23.35 0.65
CA LYS A 313 -27.20 -23.40 0.83
C LYS A 313 -26.56 -22.24 0.07
N LEU A 314 -25.79 -21.42 0.78
CA LEU A 314 -25.01 -20.34 0.17
C LEU A 314 -23.94 -20.93 -0.74
N LYS A 315 -23.96 -20.56 -2.02
CA LYS A 315 -22.89 -20.83 -2.96
C LYS A 315 -21.81 -19.77 -2.78
N ILE A 316 -20.57 -20.18 -2.56
CA ILE A 316 -19.44 -19.28 -2.32
C ILE A 316 -18.39 -19.48 -3.41
N HIS A 317 -17.95 -18.39 -4.01
CA HIS A 317 -16.81 -18.33 -4.92
C HIS A 317 -15.59 -17.88 -4.12
N THR A 318 -14.68 -18.79 -3.86
CA THR A 318 -13.43 -18.48 -3.17
C THR A 318 -12.32 -18.15 -4.17
N ILE A 319 -11.64 -17.02 -4.01
CA ILE A 319 -10.39 -16.71 -4.70
C ILE A 319 -9.27 -16.86 -3.67
N SER A 320 -8.33 -17.77 -3.93
CA SER A 320 -7.16 -18.00 -3.10
C SER A 320 -6.04 -17.00 -3.39
N GLU A 321 -5.11 -16.86 -2.46
CA GLU A 321 -3.90 -16.06 -2.66
C GLU A 321 -3.08 -16.59 -3.86
N ASP A 322 -2.91 -17.90 -3.97
CA ASP A 322 -2.20 -18.52 -5.10
C ASP A 322 -2.83 -18.16 -6.46
N GLU A 323 -4.16 -18.12 -6.56
CA GLU A 323 -4.87 -17.68 -7.78
C GLU A 323 -4.59 -16.21 -8.14
N LEU A 324 -4.34 -15.35 -7.14
CA LEU A 324 -4.00 -13.94 -7.36
C LEU A 324 -2.54 -13.77 -7.76
N VAL A 325 -1.62 -14.58 -7.19
CA VAL A 325 -0.17 -14.45 -7.38
C VAL A 325 0.37 -15.22 -8.59
N THR A 326 -0.14 -16.44 -8.86
CA THR A 326 0.38 -17.30 -9.94
C THR A 326 0.30 -16.60 -11.29
N GLN A 327 -0.82 -15.91 -11.54
CA GLN A 327 -1.05 -15.25 -12.82
C GLN A 327 -0.12 -14.03 -13.03
N ILE A 328 0.33 -13.38 -11.96
CA ILE A 328 1.36 -12.31 -12.02
C ILE A 328 2.72 -12.90 -12.41
N THR A 329 3.05 -14.08 -11.87
CA THR A 329 4.35 -14.72 -12.10
C THR A 329 4.46 -15.23 -13.54
N GLU A 330 3.39 -15.82 -14.08
CA GLU A 330 3.34 -16.30 -15.47
C GLU A 330 3.45 -15.14 -16.50
N ASP A 331 2.83 -14.00 -16.23
CA ASP A 331 2.90 -12.83 -17.11
C ASP A 331 4.32 -12.20 -17.12
N GLN A 332 5.05 -12.23 -15.99
CA GLN A 332 6.44 -11.77 -15.92
C GLN A 332 7.43 -12.69 -16.64
N GLU A 333 7.19 -14.01 -16.65
CA GLU A 333 8.02 -14.96 -17.40
C GLU A 333 7.80 -14.88 -18.92
N ALA A 334 6.60 -14.50 -19.38
CA ALA A 334 6.29 -14.34 -20.80
C ALA A 334 6.89 -13.05 -21.42
N LEU A 335 7.30 -12.08 -20.60
CA LEU A 335 7.91 -10.82 -21.01
C LEU A 335 9.46 -10.86 -21.00
N ARG A 336 10.06 -11.96 -20.56
CA ARG A 336 11.51 -12.23 -20.63
C ARG A 336 11.84 -13.12 -21.83
#